data_AF-A0A953PK20-F1
#
_entry.id   AF-A0A953PK20-F1
#
_cell.length_a   1.000
_cell.length_b   1.000
_cell.length_c   1.000
_cell.angle_alpha   90.00
_cell.angle_beta   90.00
_cell.angle_gamma   90.00
#
_symmetry.space_group_name_H-M   'P 1'
#
loop_
_entity.id
_entity.type
_entity.pdbx_description
1 polymer ?
#
loop_
_entity_poly.entity_id
_entity_poly.type
_entity_poly.pdbx_seq_one_letter_code
_entity_poly.pdbx_strand_id
1 'polypeptide(L)'
;MPDHEFLFALELSDETPFDDLLKDLIQAVLAHVSFAPSAVDELSGALRTVLAKGAADGKRRCDVRFQARDGQLEIAIGFAGAAAWRTSRPLP
;
A
#
# COMPACT_ATOMS: atom_id res chain seq x y z
N MET A 1 22.30 1.72 -11.37
CA MET A 1 20.83 1.65 -11.53
C MET A 1 20.25 2.59 -10.48
N PRO A 2 19.12 3.25 -10.70
CA PRO A 2 18.63 4.14 -9.66
C PRO A 2 18.27 3.27 -8.45
N ASP A 3 19.08 3.42 -7.39
CA ASP A 3 18.81 2.94 -6.04
C ASP A 3 17.57 3.68 -5.54
N HIS A 4 16.39 3.25 -6.01
CA HIS A 4 15.12 3.77 -5.52
C HIS A 4 14.86 3.17 -4.14
N GLU A 5 15.71 3.52 -3.17
CA GLU A 5 15.43 3.30 -1.77
C GLU A 5 14.49 4.39 -1.28
N PHE A 6 13.30 4.01 -0.84
CA PHE A 6 12.41 4.93 -0.15
C PHE A 6 11.56 4.20 0.87
N LEU A 7 11.11 4.97 1.84
CA LEU A 7 10.08 4.57 2.78
C LEU A 7 8.99 5.63 2.72
N PHE A 8 7.79 5.21 2.36
CA PHE A 8 6.58 6.00 2.49
C PHE A 8 5.68 5.33 3.51
N ALA A 9 5.40 6.02 4.61
CA ALA A 9 4.50 5.53 5.65
C ALA A 9 3.36 6.52 5.82
N LEU A 10 2.14 6.02 5.81
CA LEU A 10 0.93 6.79 5.97
C LEU A 10 0.09 6.16 7.07
N GLU A 11 -0.20 6.96 8.08
CA GLU A 11 -1.17 6.63 9.09
C GLU A 11 -2.50 7.28 8.71
N LEU A 12 -3.56 6.47 8.64
CA LEU A 12 -4.88 6.91 8.24
C LEU A 12 -5.85 6.75 9.41
N SER A 13 -6.57 7.83 9.71
CA SER A 13 -7.59 7.91 10.76
C SER A 13 -8.96 8.15 10.12
N ASP A 14 -9.93 7.29 10.45
CA ASP A 14 -11.41 7.28 10.35
C ASP A 14 -12.23 8.19 9.39
N GLU A 15 -11.70 9.13 8.61
CA GLU A 15 -12.50 10.02 7.76
C GLU A 15 -12.31 9.75 6.25
N THR A 16 -13.43 9.45 5.59
CA THR A 16 -13.56 9.29 4.13
C THR A 16 -13.21 10.56 3.33
N PRO A 17 -12.78 10.45 2.06
CA PRO A 17 -12.85 9.28 1.16
C PRO A 17 -11.52 8.52 1.10
N PHE A 18 -11.47 7.44 1.88
CA PHE A 18 -10.34 6.55 2.04
C PHE A 18 -9.95 5.82 0.74
N ASP A 19 -10.95 5.42 -0.05
CA ASP A 19 -10.75 4.65 -1.28
C ASP A 19 -10.04 5.48 -2.37
N ASP A 20 -10.41 6.75 -2.53
CA ASP A 20 -9.87 7.60 -3.61
C ASP A 20 -8.45 8.07 -3.29
N LEU A 21 -8.22 8.56 -2.06
CA LEU A 21 -6.88 9.00 -1.64
C LEU A 21 -5.86 7.85 -1.66
N LEU A 22 -6.27 6.67 -1.22
CA LEU A 22 -5.39 5.51 -1.25
C LEU A 22 -5.13 5.04 -2.69
N LYS A 23 -6.14 5.02 -3.55
CA LYS A 23 -5.96 4.69 -4.96
C LYS A 23 -4.95 5.62 -5.61
N ASP A 24 -5.10 6.93 -5.41
CA ASP A 24 -4.18 7.93 -5.96
C ASP A 24 -2.77 7.76 -5.40
N LEU A 25 -2.64 7.47 -4.10
CA LEU A 25 -1.36 7.19 -3.46
C LEU A 25 -0.68 5.94 -4.05
N ILE A 26 -1.40 4.83 -4.16
CA ILE A 26 -0.87 3.58 -4.70
C ILE A 26 -0.42 3.81 -6.15
N GLN A 27 -1.24 4.51 -6.94
CA GLN A 27 -0.90 4.85 -8.31
C GLN A 27 0.36 5.72 -8.38
N ALA A 28 0.49 6.74 -7.52
CA ALA A 28 1.66 7.61 -7.47
C ALA A 28 2.93 6.86 -7.06
N VAL A 29 2.87 6.03 -6.02
CA VAL A 29 4.02 5.22 -5.54
C VAL A 29 4.44 4.21 -6.60
N LEU A 30 3.50 3.47 -7.18
CA LEU A 30 3.83 2.44 -8.17
C LEU A 30 4.29 3.01 -9.50
N ALA A 31 3.76 4.18 -9.91
CA ALA A 31 4.31 4.91 -11.05
C ALA A 31 5.72 5.43 -10.78
N HIS A 32 6.01 5.88 -9.55
CA HIS A 32 7.36 6.32 -9.15
C HIS A 32 8.41 5.20 -9.28
N VAL A 33 8.03 3.96 -8.96
CA VAL A 33 8.90 2.77 -9.16
C VAL A 33 8.74 2.10 -10.53
N SER A 34 8.12 2.78 -11.50
CA SER A 34 8.01 2.30 -12.89
C SER A 34 7.29 0.96 -13.07
N PHE A 35 6.39 0.57 -12.16
CA PHE A 35 5.58 -0.64 -12.33
C PHE A 35 4.69 -0.53 -13.56
N ALA A 36 4.53 -1.65 -14.27
CA ALA A 36 3.61 -1.73 -15.40
C ALA A 36 2.16 -1.49 -14.92
N PRO A 37 1.30 -0.84 -15.73
CA PRO A 37 -0.08 -0.53 -15.35
C PRO A 37 -0.90 -1.75 -14.87
N SER A 38 -0.66 -2.93 -15.47
CA SER A 38 -1.32 -4.17 -15.05
C SER A 38 -0.94 -4.60 -13.63
N ALA A 39 0.31 -4.40 -13.22
CA ALA A 39 0.78 -4.69 -11.87
C ALA A 39 0.27 -3.64 -10.87
N VAL A 40 0.09 -2.38 -11.32
CA VAL A 40 -0.57 -1.33 -10.55
C VAL A 40 -2.01 -1.72 -10.22
N ASP A 41 -2.77 -2.17 -11.21
CA ASP A 41 -4.16 -2.59 -11.03
C ASP A 41 -4.29 -3.80 -10.10
N GLU A 42 -3.43 -4.81 -10.25
CA GLU A 42 -3.40 -6.00 -9.40
C GLU A 42 -3.12 -5.64 -7.93
N LEU A 43 -2.06 -4.86 -7.68
CA LEU A 43 -1.69 -4.43 -6.33
C LEU A 43 -2.77 -3.53 -5.71
N SER A 44 -3.35 -2.62 -6.49
CA SER A 44 -4.46 -1.77 -6.04
C SER A 44 -5.67 -2.60 -5.62
N GLY A 45 -6.04 -3.63 -6.40
CA GLY A 45 -7.14 -4.53 -6.06
C GLY A 45 -6.87 -5.34 -4.79
N ALA A 46 -5.64 -5.83 -4.60
CA ALA A 46 -5.25 -6.55 -3.40
C ALA A 46 -5.31 -5.66 -2.15
N LEU A 47 -4.76 -4.44 -2.23
CA LEU A 47 -4.75 -3.47 -1.14
C LEU A 47 -6.19 -3.06 -0.76
N ARG A 48 -7.03 -2.79 -1.74
CA ARG A 48 -8.46 -2.47 -1.52
C ARG A 48 -9.18 -3.60 -0.80
N THR A 49 -8.92 -4.85 -1.17
CA THR A 49 -9.55 -6.02 -0.52
C THR A 49 -9.17 -6.11 0.96
N VAL A 50 -7.89 -5.89 1.29
CA VAL A 50 -7.39 -5.93 2.67
C VAL A 50 -8.01 -4.82 3.51
N LEU A 51 -8.14 -3.63 2.94
CA LEU A 51 -8.66 -2.46 3.63
C LEU A 51 -10.18 -2.53 3.81
N ALA A 52 -10.92 -2.99 2.80
CA ALA A 52 -12.33 -3.28 2.92
C ALA A 52 -12.59 -4.31 4.03
N LYS A 53 -11.74 -5.34 4.15
CA LYS A 53 -11.81 -6.31 5.26
C LYS A 53 -11.55 -5.66 6.61
N GLY A 54 -10.53 -4.81 6.72
CA GLY A 54 -10.24 -4.07 7.96
C GLY A 54 -11.39 -3.14 8.38
N ALA A 55 -11.98 -2.43 7.41
CA ALA A 55 -13.14 -1.57 7.64
C ALA A 55 -14.37 -2.39 8.09
N ALA A 56 -14.62 -3.55 7.46
CA ALA A 56 -15.69 -4.46 7.86
C ALA A 56 -15.50 -5.02 9.28
N ASP A 57 -14.25 -5.21 9.72
CA ASP A 57 -13.89 -5.59 11.10
C ASP A 57 -14.01 -4.42 12.10
N GLY A 58 -14.46 -3.24 11.68
CA GLY A 58 -14.57 -2.04 12.51
C GLY A 58 -13.23 -1.42 12.88
N LYS A 59 -12.17 -1.72 12.12
CA LYS A 59 -10.83 -1.17 12.36
C LYS A 59 -10.71 0.20 11.71
N ARG A 60 -10.66 1.22 12.57
CA ARG A 60 -10.77 2.65 12.24
C ARG A 60 -9.44 3.34 11.94
N ARG A 61 -8.34 2.69 12.31
CA ARG A 61 -6.97 3.17 12.10
C ARG A 61 -6.20 2.11 11.35
N CYS A 62 -5.57 2.53 10.25
CA CYS A 62 -4.68 1.67 9.50
C CYS A 62 -3.37 2.39 9.19
N ASP A 63 -2.30 1.61 9.21
CA ASP A 63 -0.95 2.04 8.88
C ASP A 63 -0.57 1.39 7.56
N VAL A 64 -0.35 2.20 6.52
CA VAL A 64 0.09 1.73 5.22
C VAL A 64 1.56 2.10 5.04
N ARG A 65 2.38 1.12 4.72
CA ARG A 65 3.82 1.30 4.51
C ARG A 65 4.22 0.76 3.14
N PHE A 66 4.90 1.58 2.36
CA PHE A 66 5.60 1.21 1.14
C PHE A 66 7.09 1.37 1.40
N GLN A 67 7.86 0.31 1.18
CA GLN A 67 9.30 0.34 1.35
C GLN A 67 9.95 -0.27 0.11
N ALA A 68 10.70 0.54 -0.62
CA ALA A 68 11.57 0.05 -1.66
C ALA A 68 12.99 -0.09 -1.09
N ARG A 69 13.56 -1.29 -1.18
CA ARG A 69 14.90 -1.62 -0.70
C ARG A 69 15.38 -2.90 -1.37
N ASP A 70 16.68 -3.02 -1.64
CA ASP A 70 17.30 -4.25 -2.16
C ASP A 70 16.62 -4.79 -3.44
N GLY A 71 16.15 -3.90 -4.32
CA GLY A 71 15.45 -4.27 -5.55
C GLY A 71 14.04 -4.84 -5.33
N GLN A 72 13.45 -4.64 -4.15
CA GLN A 72 12.11 -5.09 -3.79
C GLN A 72 11.26 -3.92 -3.30
N LEU A 73 9.98 -3.93 -3.65
CA LEU A 73 8.94 -3.13 -3.00
C LEU A 73 8.19 -4.02 -2.01
N GLU A 74 8.33 -3.73 -0.72
CA GLU A 74 7.47 -4.26 0.33
C GLU A 74 6.31 -3.31 0.59
N ILE A 75 5.10 -3.88 0.66
CA ILE A 75 3.89 -3.15 1.05
C ILE A 75 3.31 -3.83 2.28
N ALA A 76 3.09 -3.07 3.35
CA ALA A 76 2.51 -3.56 4.59
C ALA A 76 1.30 -2.72 4.97
N ILE A 77 0.23 -3.38 5.42
CA ILE A 77 -0.96 -2.76 5.99
C ILE A 77 -1.13 -3.30 7.40
N GLY A 78 -0.99 -2.43 8.39
CA GLY A 78 -1.28 -2.69 9.79
C GLY A 78 -2.66 -2.15 10.16
N PHE A 79 -3.32 -2.81 11.10
CA PHE A 79 -4.45 -2.25 11.82
C PHE A 79 -4.22 -2.44 13.32
N ALA A 80 -4.72 -1.51 14.12
CA ALA A 80 -4.59 -1.60 15.58
C ALA A 80 -5.15 -2.95 16.09
N GLY A 81 -4.31 -3.73 16.77
CA GLY A 81 -4.68 -5.02 17.35
C GLY A 81 -4.83 -6.20 16.37
N ALA A 82 -4.41 -6.05 15.11
CA ALA A 82 -4.47 -7.13 14.12
C ALA A 82 -3.10 -7.48 13.54
N ALA A 83 -2.95 -8.71 13.06
CA ALA A 83 -1.79 -9.10 12.26
C ALA A 83 -1.74 -8.26 10.98
N ALA A 84 -0.58 -7.65 10.71
CA ALA A 84 -0.37 -6.85 9.51
C ALA A 84 -0.40 -7.75 8.26
N TRP A 85 -1.11 -7.30 7.23
CA TRP A 85 -0.98 -7.88 5.90
C TRP A 85 0.29 -7.35 5.24
N ARG A 86 1.00 -8.21 4.50
CA ARG A 86 2.23 -7.83 3.81
C ARG A 86 2.30 -8.50 2.44
N THR A 87 2.87 -7.80 1.47
CA THR A 87 3.26 -8.35 0.17
C THR A 87 4.61 -7.77 -0.26
N SER A 88 5.32 -8.50 -1.11
CA SER A 88 6.60 -8.07 -1.68
C SER A 88 6.61 -8.34 -3.18
N ARG A 89 7.10 -7.37 -3.96
CA ARG A 89 7.30 -7.50 -5.41
C ARG A 89 8.70 -7.04 -5.81
N PRO A 90 9.34 -7.69 -6.79
CA PRO A 90 10.56 -7.17 -7.37
C PRO A 90 10.29 -5.81 -8.01
N LEU A 91 11.22 -4.87 -7.82
CA LEU A 91 11.23 -3.61 -8.56
C LEU A 91 11.55 -3.91 -10.03
N PRO A 92 10.92 -3.19 -10.97
CA PRO A 92 11.24 -3.24 -12.40
C PRO A 92 12.70 -2.91 -12.74
#